data_AF-A0A959CTC3-F1
#
_entry.id   AF-A0A959CTC3-F1
#
_cell.length_a   1.000
_cell.length_b   1.000
_cell.length_c   1.000
_cell.angle_alpha   90.00
_cell.angle_beta   90.00
_cell.angle_gamma   90.00
#
_symmetry.space_group_name_H-M   'P 1'
#
loop_
_entity.id
_entity.type
_entity.pdbx_description
1 polymer ?
#
loop_
_entity_poly.entity_id
_entity_poly.type
_entity_poly.pdbx_seq_one_letter_code
_entity_poly.pdbx_strand_id
1 'polypeptide(L)'
;RREILGEWIGLRQELFPPSNRLNDEQMAHLLDAMTQCLDVYNFIPHFPAGLPVRKRYDVLVAQLGKEVPILMHNAWQIDFCEYEPRNCPFDEAFCQCKVYEQWLTHLDEDGNLDEEAMENRIDRPHLPDFLFDSEEEDFDDEEDFYFEEEDDYYDDEDEYDYDEDDEDNDGLFLSDFPDLEPG
;
A
#
# COMPACT_ATOMS: atom_id res chain seq x y z
N ARG A 1 4.38 8.45 20.07
CA ARG A 1 4.05 9.86 20.42
C ARG A 1 3.26 10.45 19.26
N ARG A 2 2.29 11.34 19.49
CA ARG A 2 1.58 12.05 18.41
C ARG A 2 1.85 13.55 18.52
N GLU A 3 2.04 14.21 17.39
CA GLU A 3 2.31 15.65 17.29
C GLU A 3 1.54 16.24 16.11
N ILE A 4 1.28 17.54 16.14
CA ILE A 4 0.71 18.25 14.99
C ILE A 4 1.76 18.26 13.87
N LEU A 5 1.40 17.76 12.69
CA LEU A 5 2.34 17.56 11.57
C LEU A 5 3.09 18.86 11.23
N GLY A 6 2.35 19.96 11.05
CA GLY A 6 2.92 21.25 10.68
C GLY A 6 3.80 21.88 11.77
N GLU A 7 3.55 21.58 13.05
CA GLU A 7 4.44 22.02 14.13
C GLU A 7 5.72 21.20 14.17
N TRP A 8 5.62 19.89 13.95
CA TRP A 8 6.75 18.96 13.95
C TRP A 8 7.75 19.24 12.83
N ILE A 9 7.25 19.50 11.61
CA ILE A 9 8.10 19.78 10.44
C ILE A 9 8.40 21.28 10.25
N GLY A 10 7.82 22.15 11.09
CA GLY A 10 8.00 23.61 11.00
C GLY A 10 7.24 24.30 9.86
N LEU A 11 6.26 23.63 9.25
CA LEU A 11 5.41 24.16 8.18
C LEU A 11 3.95 24.28 8.66
N ARG A 12 3.58 25.46 9.16
CA ARG A 12 2.20 25.71 9.58
C ARG A 12 1.28 26.02 8.41
N GLN A 13 0.00 25.65 8.54
CA GLN A 13 -1.01 25.82 7.50
C GLN A 13 -1.14 27.27 7.01
N GLU A 14 -0.97 28.26 7.90
CA GLU A 14 -1.16 29.68 7.57
C GLU A 14 -0.07 30.26 6.66
N LEU A 15 1.05 29.53 6.48
CA LEU A 15 2.11 29.91 5.57
C LEU A 15 1.71 29.70 4.10
N PHE A 16 0.68 28.89 3.87
CA PHE A 16 0.27 28.49 2.53
C PHE A 16 -0.92 29.34 2.06
N PRO A 17 -0.85 29.94 0.86
CA PRO A 17 -1.98 30.68 0.32
C PRO A 17 -3.15 29.74 -0.01
N PRO A 18 -4.40 30.21 0.04
CA PRO A 18 -5.54 29.41 -0.39
C PRO A 18 -5.44 29.07 -1.89
N SER A 19 -5.92 27.90 -2.30
CA SER A 19 -5.79 27.39 -3.67
C SER A 19 -6.40 28.29 -4.74
N ASN A 20 -7.37 29.14 -4.40
CA ASN A 20 -7.95 30.12 -5.33
C ASN A 20 -7.01 31.30 -5.68
N ARG A 21 -5.85 31.42 -5.02
CA ARG A 21 -4.82 32.43 -5.30
C ARG A 21 -3.61 31.88 -6.03
N LEU A 22 -3.60 30.58 -6.31
CA LEU A 22 -2.54 29.89 -7.02
C LEU A 22 -3.07 29.35 -8.35
N ASN A 23 -2.20 29.34 -9.36
CA ASN A 23 -2.43 28.57 -10.57
C ASN A 23 -1.98 27.11 -10.37
N ASP A 24 -2.32 26.24 -11.33
CA ASP A 24 -2.08 24.80 -11.21
C ASP A 24 -0.58 24.44 -11.20
N GLU A 25 0.25 25.17 -11.95
CA GLU A 25 1.72 24.99 -11.98
C GLU A 25 2.37 25.36 -10.64
N GLN A 26 1.93 26.46 -10.02
CA GLN A 26 2.38 26.88 -8.68
C GLN A 26 1.95 25.87 -7.61
N MET A 27 0.73 25.35 -7.69
CA MET A 27 0.26 24.31 -6.77
C MET A 27 1.06 23.02 -6.94
N ALA A 28 1.40 22.64 -8.18
CA ALA A 28 2.24 21.47 -8.45
C ALA A 28 3.63 21.63 -7.83
N HIS A 29 4.29 22.78 -8.01
CA HIS A 29 5.59 23.04 -7.40
C HIS A 29 5.56 23.05 -5.88
N LEU A 30 4.50 23.61 -5.27
CA LEU A 30 4.34 23.58 -3.82
C LEU A 30 4.10 22.16 -3.31
N LEU A 31 3.26 21.39 -4.00
CA LEU A 31 2.99 20.00 -3.66
C LEU A 31 4.28 19.16 -3.69
N ASP A 32 5.06 19.27 -4.77
CA ASP A 32 6.33 18.56 -4.91
C ASP A 32 7.30 18.90 -3.77
N ALA A 33 7.52 20.19 -3.52
CA ALA A 33 8.38 20.64 -2.43
C ALA A 33 7.86 20.21 -1.03
N MET A 34 6.54 20.20 -0.83
CA MET A 34 5.94 19.73 0.42
C MET A 34 6.12 18.23 0.60
N THR A 35 5.91 17.43 -0.45
CA THR A 35 6.10 15.97 -0.40
C THR A 35 7.55 15.62 -0.11
N GLN A 36 8.52 16.26 -0.79
CA GLN A 36 9.95 16.09 -0.49
C GLN A 36 10.29 16.48 0.96
N CYS A 37 9.69 17.57 1.46
CA CYS A 37 9.88 17.96 2.85
C CYS A 37 9.31 16.92 3.82
N LEU A 38 8.15 16.34 3.52
CA LEU A 38 7.54 15.32 4.37
C LEU A 38 8.36 14.02 4.39
N ASP A 39 8.90 13.64 3.24
CA ASP A 39 9.74 12.46 3.07
C ASP A 39 11.00 12.51 3.95
N VAL A 40 11.68 13.66 4.02
CA VAL A 40 12.81 13.90 4.94
C VAL A 40 12.44 13.63 6.42
N TYR A 41 11.18 13.83 6.79
CA TYR A 41 10.67 13.57 8.13
C TYR A 41 10.00 12.19 8.27
N ASN A 42 10.18 11.30 7.29
CA ASN A 42 9.59 9.96 7.19
C ASN A 42 8.05 9.99 7.15
N PHE A 43 7.46 10.97 6.48
CA PHE A 43 6.04 11.03 6.18
C PHE A 43 5.82 10.90 4.68
N ILE A 44 5.01 9.92 4.27
CA ILE A 44 4.77 9.64 2.86
C ILE A 44 3.29 9.88 2.58
N PRO A 45 2.92 10.97 1.89
CA PRO A 45 1.52 11.26 1.54
C PRO A 45 1.06 10.40 0.36
N HIS A 46 -0.02 9.63 0.57
CA HIS A 46 -0.62 8.81 -0.48
C HIS A 46 -1.87 9.47 -1.06
N PHE A 47 -1.76 9.95 -2.29
CA PHE A 47 -2.88 10.51 -3.02
C PHE A 47 -3.54 9.44 -3.91
N PRO A 48 -4.88 9.43 -4.04
CA PRO A 48 -5.53 8.69 -5.10
C PRO A 48 -5.00 9.14 -6.47
N ALA A 49 -4.78 8.18 -7.36
CA ALA A 49 -4.34 8.44 -8.70
C ALA A 49 -5.36 9.28 -9.48
N GLY A 50 -4.86 10.13 -10.37
CA GLY A 50 -5.69 11.08 -11.14
C GLY A 50 -6.32 12.20 -10.31
N LEU A 51 -6.07 12.30 -8.99
CA LEU A 51 -6.62 13.36 -8.17
C LEU A 51 -6.09 14.74 -8.63
N PRO A 52 -6.98 15.72 -8.92
CA PRO A 52 -6.56 17.01 -9.45
C PRO A 52 -5.59 17.73 -8.51
N VAL A 53 -4.59 18.40 -9.07
CA VAL A 53 -3.53 19.12 -8.32
C VAL A 53 -4.11 20.03 -7.23
N ARG A 54 -5.19 20.74 -7.54
CA ARG A 54 -5.90 21.60 -6.59
C ARG A 54 -6.41 20.84 -5.37
N LYS A 55 -7.02 19.66 -5.57
CA LYS A 55 -7.52 18.83 -4.47
C LYS A 55 -6.37 18.25 -3.65
N ARG A 56 -5.32 17.76 -4.30
CA ARG A 56 -4.09 17.29 -3.64
C ARG A 56 -3.51 18.37 -2.73
N TYR A 57 -3.40 19.60 -3.24
CA TYR A 57 -2.89 20.74 -2.49
C TYR A 57 -3.77 21.05 -1.27
N ASP A 58 -5.09 21.17 -1.47
CA ASP A 58 -6.01 21.52 -0.39
C ASP A 58 -5.99 20.48 0.75
N VAL A 59 -5.96 19.18 0.43
CA VAL A 59 -5.93 18.14 1.48
C VAL A 59 -4.58 18.07 2.18
N LEU A 60 -3.45 18.25 1.46
CA LEU A 60 -2.13 18.24 2.07
C LEU A 60 -1.92 19.43 3.00
N VAL A 61 -2.32 20.64 2.58
CA VAL A 61 -2.26 21.83 3.44
C VAL A 61 -3.15 21.66 4.68
N ALA A 62 -4.35 21.11 4.52
CA ALA A 62 -5.21 20.80 5.67
C ALA A 62 -4.62 19.76 6.62
N GLN A 63 -3.82 18.82 6.10
CA GLN A 63 -3.17 17.77 6.88
C GLN A 63 -2.10 18.32 7.84
N LEU A 64 -1.47 19.45 7.52
CA LEU A 64 -0.50 20.11 8.40
C LEU A 64 -1.10 20.46 9.78
N GLY A 65 -2.41 20.69 9.86
CA GLY A 65 -3.11 20.97 11.11
C GLY A 65 -3.54 19.73 11.90
N LYS A 66 -3.23 18.52 11.44
CA LYS A 66 -3.66 17.26 12.08
C LYS A 66 -2.53 16.59 12.85
N GLU A 67 -2.93 15.79 13.83
CA GLU A 67 -1.99 14.96 14.59
C GLU A 67 -1.56 13.73 13.80
N VAL A 68 -0.26 13.49 13.77
CA VAL A 68 0.37 12.30 13.18
C VAL A 68 1.21 11.56 14.22
N PRO A 69 1.33 10.23 14.14
CA PRO A 69 2.28 9.50 14.97
C PRO A 69 3.71 9.81 14.52
N ILE A 70 4.60 10.06 15.49
CA ILE A 70 6.03 10.18 15.26
C ILE A 70 6.67 8.82 15.49
N LEU A 71 7.25 8.25 14.44
CA LEU A 71 7.92 6.96 14.46
C LEU A 71 9.44 7.15 14.57
N MET A 72 10.12 6.24 15.26
CA MET A 72 11.59 6.30 15.42
C MET A 72 12.34 5.50 14.34
N HIS A 73 11.71 4.45 13.79
CA HIS A 73 12.38 3.47 12.93
C HIS A 73 11.57 3.06 11.70
N ASN A 74 10.63 3.89 11.25
CA ASN A 74 9.79 3.60 10.08
C ASN A 74 9.23 4.90 9.50
N ALA A 75 8.72 4.85 8.27
CA ALA A 75 7.90 5.91 7.70
C ALA A 75 6.43 5.76 8.05
N TRP A 76 5.75 6.90 8.24
CA TRP A 76 4.31 6.94 8.43
C TRP A 76 3.63 7.33 7.12
N GLN A 77 2.76 6.43 6.65
CA GLN A 77 1.91 6.66 5.49
C GLN A 77 0.76 7.58 5.87
N ILE A 78 0.59 8.67 5.13
CA ILE A 78 -0.51 9.62 5.32
C ILE A 78 -1.57 9.33 4.27
N ASP A 79 -2.58 8.60 4.70
CA ASP A 79 -3.79 8.37 3.91
C ASP A 79 -4.82 9.47 4.15
N PHE A 80 -5.43 9.94 3.06
CA PHE A 80 -6.44 10.98 3.09
C PHE A 80 -7.87 10.44 3.07
N CYS A 81 -8.05 9.12 3.07
CA CYS A 81 -9.35 8.45 3.16
C CYS A 81 -9.30 7.23 4.09
N GLU A 82 -10.46 6.74 4.51
CA GLU A 82 -10.56 5.58 5.42
C GLU A 82 -10.76 4.25 4.68
N TYR A 83 -10.48 4.20 3.38
CA TYR A 83 -10.73 3.04 2.51
C TYR A 83 -12.18 2.55 2.48
N GLU A 84 -13.14 3.42 2.84
CA GLU A 84 -14.58 3.15 2.79
C GLU A 84 -15.19 3.87 1.57
N PRO A 85 -15.59 3.14 0.51
CA PRO A 85 -16.13 3.74 -0.71
C PRO A 85 -17.36 4.61 -0.46
N ARG A 86 -18.21 4.24 0.50
CA ARG A 86 -19.46 4.95 0.79
C ARG A 86 -19.23 6.33 1.42
N ASN A 87 -18.09 6.52 2.08
CA ASN A 87 -17.72 7.74 2.77
C ASN A 87 -16.37 8.27 2.28
N CYS A 88 -16.08 8.09 1.00
CA CYS A 88 -14.85 8.61 0.41
C CYS A 88 -14.88 10.15 0.45
N PRO A 89 -13.85 10.81 1.01
CA PRO A 89 -13.76 12.27 1.01
C PRO A 89 -13.46 12.84 -0.38
N PHE A 90 -13.15 11.98 -1.34
CA PHE A 90 -12.96 12.31 -2.75
C PHE A 90 -14.22 11.93 -3.54
N ASP A 91 -14.52 12.68 -4.61
CA ASP A 91 -15.63 12.35 -5.51
C ASP A 91 -15.51 10.91 -6.02
N GLU A 92 -16.63 10.28 -6.38
CA GLU A 92 -16.65 8.88 -6.85
C GLU A 92 -15.66 8.62 -8.01
N ALA A 93 -15.42 9.61 -8.86
CA ALA A 93 -14.49 9.54 -9.98
C ALA A 93 -13.01 9.32 -9.56
N PHE A 94 -12.66 9.60 -8.31
CA PHE A 94 -11.31 9.46 -7.76
C PHE A 94 -11.24 8.41 -6.65
N CYS A 95 -12.33 7.67 -6.40
CA CYS A 95 -12.37 6.63 -5.38
C CYS A 95 -11.81 5.32 -5.95
N GLN A 96 -10.55 5.02 -5.66
CA GLN A 96 -9.91 3.76 -6.08
C GLN A 96 -10.57 2.53 -5.45
N CYS A 97 -11.06 2.61 -4.20
CA CYS A 97 -11.76 1.51 -3.54
C CYS A 97 -12.99 1.03 -4.33
N LYS A 98 -13.73 1.95 -4.95
CA LYS A 98 -14.90 1.62 -5.79
C LYS A 98 -14.51 0.89 -7.08
N VAL A 99 -13.37 1.26 -7.66
CA VAL A 99 -12.79 0.54 -8.81
C VAL A 99 -12.46 -0.90 -8.42
N TYR A 100 -11.80 -1.10 -7.27
CA TYR A 100 -11.47 -2.44 -6.78
C TYR A 100 -12.72 -3.27 -6.48
N GLU A 101 -13.76 -2.70 -5.86
CA GLU A 101 -15.03 -3.41 -5.62
C GLU A 101 -15.68 -3.90 -6.92
N GLN A 102 -15.70 -3.04 -7.95
CA GLN A 102 -16.24 -3.39 -9.26
C GLN A 102 -15.41 -4.50 -9.92
N TRP A 103 -14.09 -4.39 -9.87
CA TRP A 103 -13.17 -5.39 -10.40
C TRP A 103 -13.32 -6.75 -9.70
N LEU A 104 -13.38 -6.77 -8.36
CA LEU A 104 -13.58 -7.99 -7.58
C LEU A 104 -14.94 -8.65 -7.89
N THR A 105 -16.01 -7.86 -8.02
CA THR A 105 -17.34 -8.38 -8.38
C THR A 105 -17.29 -9.07 -9.74
N HIS A 106 -16.56 -8.52 -10.72
CA HIS A 106 -16.42 -9.14 -12.03
C HIS A 106 -15.61 -10.44 -12.00
N LEU A 107 -14.60 -10.56 -11.14
CA LEU A 107 -13.85 -11.80 -10.95
C LEU A 107 -14.70 -12.90 -10.30
N ASP A 108 -15.52 -12.54 -9.31
CA ASP A 108 -16.45 -13.49 -8.68
C ASP A 108 -17.49 -14.00 -9.67
N GLU A 109 -17.98 -13.14 -10.56
CA GLU A 109 -18.85 -13.55 -11.67
C GLU A 109 -18.12 -14.49 -12.64
N ASP A 110 -16.85 -14.21 -12.97
CA ASP A 110 -16.04 -15.02 -13.88
C ASP A 110 -15.70 -16.41 -13.33
N GLY A 111 -15.43 -16.51 -12.02
CA GLY A 111 -15.21 -17.81 -11.36
C GLY A 111 -16.41 -18.75 -11.45
N ASN A 112 -17.59 -18.24 -11.81
CA ASN A 112 -18.82 -19.01 -12.02
C ASN A 112 -19.11 -19.32 -13.50
N LEU A 113 -18.26 -18.88 -14.44
CA LEU A 113 -18.39 -19.15 -15.88
C LEU A 113 -17.60 -20.42 -16.28
N ASP A 114 -18.04 -21.09 -17.34
CA ASP A 114 -17.26 -22.17 -17.96
C ASP A 114 -16.17 -21.61 -18.89
N GLU A 115 -15.20 -22.46 -19.28
CA GLU A 115 -14.05 -22.05 -20.10
C GLU A 115 -14.46 -21.41 -21.43
N GLU A 116 -15.53 -21.90 -22.06
CA GLU A 116 -16.05 -21.36 -23.33
C GLU A 116 -16.69 -19.98 -23.15
N ALA A 117 -17.42 -19.75 -22.06
CA ALA A 117 -17.98 -18.44 -21.72
C ALA A 117 -16.90 -17.44 -21.31
N MET A 118 -15.82 -17.89 -20.66
CA MET A 118 -14.69 -17.05 -20.27
C MET A 118 -13.88 -16.59 -21.48
N GLU A 119 -13.60 -17.47 -22.45
CA GLU A 119 -12.83 -17.14 -23.66
C GLU A 119 -13.58 -16.17 -24.59
N ASN A 120 -14.91 -16.20 -24.57
CA ASN A 120 -15.76 -15.34 -25.40
C ASN A 120 -16.15 -14.00 -24.76
N ARG A 121 -15.65 -13.69 -23.54
CA ARG A 121 -15.96 -12.43 -22.86
C ARG A 121 -15.24 -11.26 -23.55
N ILE A 122 -16.04 -10.33 -24.08
CA ILE A 122 -15.53 -9.14 -24.81
C ILE A 122 -15.00 -8.08 -23.83
N ASP A 123 -15.59 -7.98 -22.64
CA ASP A 123 -15.23 -7.01 -21.60
C ASP A 123 -14.50 -7.73 -20.45
N ARG A 124 -13.21 -8.02 -20.65
CA ARG A 124 -12.38 -8.55 -19.57
C ARG A 124 -12.06 -7.40 -18.59
N PRO A 125 -12.31 -7.53 -17.28
CA PRO A 125 -12.07 -6.45 -16.33
C PRO A 125 -10.56 -6.17 -16.22
N HIS A 126 -10.13 -5.04 -16.80
CA HIS A 126 -8.78 -4.53 -16.65
C HIS A 126 -8.75 -3.56 -15.46
N LEU A 127 -7.79 -3.74 -14.56
CA LEU A 127 -7.50 -2.72 -13.54
C LEU A 127 -7.04 -1.44 -14.27
N PRO A 128 -7.43 -0.23 -13.84
CA PRO A 128 -7.05 0.98 -14.56
C PRO A 128 -5.54 1.10 -14.74
N ASP A 129 -5.12 1.57 -15.92
CA ASP A 129 -3.70 1.67 -16.30
C ASP A 129 -2.87 2.48 -15.29
N PHE A 130 -3.47 3.49 -14.65
CA PHE A 130 -2.81 4.32 -13.64
C PHE A 130 -2.37 3.56 -12.37
N LEU A 131 -2.87 2.34 -12.14
CA LEU A 131 -2.43 1.49 -11.03
C LEU A 131 -1.12 0.75 -11.36
N PHE A 132 -0.77 0.69 -12.65
CA PHE A 132 0.43 0.02 -13.16
C PHE A 132 1.47 1.00 -13.69
N ASP A 133 1.13 2.28 -13.85
CA ASP A 133 2.11 3.35 -13.87
C ASP A 133 2.74 3.44 -12.46
N SER A 134 3.69 2.55 -12.18
CA SER A 134 4.79 2.93 -11.30
C SER A 134 5.38 4.17 -11.96
N GLU A 135 5.40 5.29 -11.25
CA GLU A 135 6.37 6.35 -11.55
C GLU A 135 7.68 5.60 -11.85
N GLU A 136 8.23 5.79 -13.06
CA GLU A 136 9.52 5.21 -13.44
C GLU A 136 10.53 5.78 -12.43
N GLU A 137 10.64 5.13 -11.27
CA GLU A 137 11.79 5.24 -10.41
C GLU A 137 12.90 4.72 -11.31
N ASP A 138 13.77 5.64 -11.75
CA ASP A 138 15.06 5.34 -12.33
C ASP A 138 15.82 4.45 -11.32
N PHE A 139 15.50 3.16 -11.31
CA PHE A 139 16.27 2.14 -10.63
C PHE A 139 17.57 2.09 -11.44
N ASP A 140 18.56 2.90 -11.03
CA ASP A 140 19.91 2.80 -11.55
C ASP A 140 20.31 1.32 -11.44
N ASP A 141 20.46 0.66 -12.59
CA ASP A 141 20.87 -0.73 -12.81
C ASP A 141 22.32 -1.02 -12.32
N GLU A 142 22.77 -0.40 -11.23
CA GLU A 142 24.10 -0.63 -10.63
C GLU A 142 23.98 -1.17 -9.20
N GLU A 143 23.46 -2.38 -9.06
CA GLU A 143 23.79 -3.24 -7.92
C GLU A 143 24.28 -4.61 -8.37
N ASP A 144 25.54 -4.64 -8.86
CA ASP A 144 26.41 -5.82 -8.83
C ASP A 144 26.63 -6.20 -7.35
N PHE A 145 25.67 -6.89 -6.73
CA PHE A 145 25.80 -7.44 -5.38
C PHE A 145 26.31 -8.88 -5.46
N TYR A 146 27.61 -9.03 -5.15
CA TYR A 146 28.39 -10.25 -4.91
C TYR A 146 27.59 -11.57 -4.82
N PHE A 147 27.68 -12.37 -5.89
CA PHE A 147 27.52 -13.81 -5.80
C PHE A 147 28.82 -14.37 -5.20
N GLU A 148 28.90 -14.52 -3.87
CA GLU A 148 29.87 -15.47 -3.31
C GLU A 148 29.34 -16.86 -3.65
N GLU A 149 30.05 -17.56 -4.55
CA GLU A 149 29.91 -19.00 -4.76
C GLU A 149 30.09 -19.68 -3.39
N GLU A 150 29.00 -20.09 -2.75
CA GLU A 150 29.09 -21.01 -1.62
C GLU A 150 28.97 -22.44 -2.15
N ASP A 151 30.13 -23.07 -2.12
CA ASP A 151 30.47 -24.42 -2.54
C ASP A 151 29.42 -25.47 -2.11
N ASP A 152 28.97 -26.20 -3.12
CA ASP A 152 28.62 -27.62 -3.19
C ASP A 152 28.94 -28.47 -1.94
N TYR A 153 27.93 -28.70 -1.09
CA TYR A 153 27.80 -29.90 -0.25
C TYR A 153 26.33 -30.27 0.00
N TYR A 154 25.72 -31.00 -0.93
CA TYR A 154 24.65 -31.94 -0.61
C TYR A 154 25.14 -33.34 -0.95
N ASP A 155 25.78 -33.97 0.04
CA ASP A 155 26.06 -35.41 0.07
C ASP A 155 25.46 -35.91 1.39
N ASP A 156 24.21 -36.37 1.34
CA ASP A 156 23.85 -37.68 1.88
C ASP A 156 22.37 -37.97 1.56
N GLU A 157 22.17 -39.13 0.96
CA GLU A 157 20.89 -39.75 0.67
C GLU A 157 20.22 -40.16 2.00
N ASP A 158 19.10 -39.53 2.36
CA ASP A 158 18.14 -40.13 3.29
C ASP A 158 16.89 -40.52 2.51
N GLU A 159 16.94 -41.75 2.00
CA GLU A 159 15.84 -42.52 1.43
C GLU A 159 14.77 -42.75 2.51
N TYR A 160 13.68 -41.98 2.47
CA TYR A 160 12.51 -42.24 3.32
C TYR A 160 11.75 -43.45 2.78
N ASP A 161 12.01 -44.61 3.37
CA ASP A 161 11.24 -45.84 3.20
C ASP A 161 9.85 -45.64 3.81
N TYR A 162 8.83 -45.52 2.97
CA TYR A 162 7.43 -45.53 3.41
C TYR A 162 7.01 -46.98 3.66
N ASP A 163 7.15 -47.44 4.90
CA ASP A 163 6.44 -48.63 5.35
C ASP A 163 4.94 -48.30 5.43
N GLU A 164 4.20 -48.74 4.40
CA GLU A 164 2.77 -49.03 4.45
C GLU A 164 2.53 -50.09 5.54
N ASP A 165 1.86 -49.71 6.64
CA ASP A 165 0.85 -50.50 7.35
C ASP A 165 0.66 -49.93 8.78
N ASP A 166 -0.48 -49.29 9.03
CA ASP A 166 -1.47 -49.84 9.98
C ASP A 166 -2.67 -48.90 10.14
N GLU A 167 -3.82 -49.52 9.97
CA GLU A 167 -5.16 -48.99 10.24
C GLU A 167 -5.31 -48.62 11.73
N ASP A 168 -6.24 -47.69 11.98
CA ASP A 168 -6.83 -47.39 13.28
C ASP A 168 -5.93 -46.69 14.33
N ASN A 169 -6.27 -45.44 14.66
CA ASN A 169 -6.96 -45.15 15.92
C ASN A 169 -6.99 -43.65 16.21
N ASP A 170 -8.15 -43.21 16.67
CA ASP A 170 -8.52 -41.87 17.10
C ASP A 170 -7.65 -41.25 18.21
N GLY A 171 -7.52 -39.91 18.14
CA GLY A 171 -7.41 -39.05 19.32
C GLY A 171 -6.01 -38.60 19.74
N LEU A 172 -6.01 -37.54 20.57
CA LEU A 172 -4.88 -36.85 21.24
C LEU A 172 -4.33 -35.67 20.41
N PHE A 173 -4.81 -34.43 20.56
CA PHE A 173 -4.82 -33.59 21.77
C PHE A 173 -3.48 -33.64 22.53
N LEU A 174 -2.60 -32.68 22.23
CA LEU A 174 -1.46 -32.24 23.04
C LEU A 174 -1.19 -30.80 22.57
N SER A 175 -1.69 -29.73 23.21
CA SER A 175 -1.35 -29.20 24.53
C SER A 175 0.16 -29.15 24.78
N ASP A 176 0.80 -28.09 24.29
CA ASP A 176 2.04 -27.57 24.88
C ASP A 176 2.10 -26.05 24.67
N PHE A 177 1.49 -25.31 25.61
CA PHE A 177 1.74 -23.88 25.82
C PHE A 177 2.55 -23.77 27.12
N PRO A 178 3.73 -23.12 27.13
CA PRO A 178 4.47 -22.87 28.36
C PRO A 178 3.84 -21.72 29.18
N ASP A 179 3.65 -21.98 30.48
CA ASP A 179 3.08 -21.10 31.49
C ASP A 179 3.87 -19.78 31.69
N LEU A 180 3.15 -18.65 31.74
CA LEU A 180 3.63 -17.36 32.24
C LEU A 180 2.98 -17.08 33.61
N GLU A 181 3.78 -17.05 34.68
CA GLU A 181 3.34 -16.64 36.01
C GLU A 181 3.05 -15.12 36.08
N PRO A 182 2.04 -14.68 36.86
CA PRO A 182 1.76 -13.26 37.07
C PRO A 182 2.59 -12.66 38.22
N GLY A 183 3.19 -11.49 37.98
CA GLY A 183 3.74 -10.57 38.98
C GLY A 183 2.77 -9.46 39.36
#